data_AF-A0A249P642-F1
#
_entry.id   AF-A0A249P642-F1
#
_cell.length_a   1.000
_cell.length_b   1.000
_cell.length_c   1.000
_cell.angle_alpha   90.00
_cell.angle_beta   90.00
_cell.angle_gamma   90.00
#
_symmetry.space_group_name_H-M   'P 1'
#
loop_
_entity.id
_entity.type
_entity.pdbx_description
1 polymer ?
#
loop_
_entity_poly.entity_id
_entity_poly.type
_entity_poly.pdbx_seq_one_letter_code
_entity_poly.pdbx_strand_id
1 'polypeptide(L)'
;MSRYYVNLHNNGRIDPEAIIGYDRPLRTFFLQGFIPLDSELDEPEIWLGTFLEEFPTLESLVEEARTRGFEIAGLKQADMIAMLAEAGQKHEPSLGERLGWIK
;
A
#
# COMPACT_ATOMS: atom_id res chain seq x y z
N MET A 1 8.19 7.06 0.26
CA MET A 1 7.24 6.01 -0.11
C MET A 1 7.87 5.20 -1.22
N SER A 2 8.21 3.94 -0.95
CA SER A 2 8.61 3.01 -2.00
C SER A 2 7.40 2.62 -2.85
N ARG A 3 7.62 2.29 -4.13
CA ARG A 3 6.57 1.85 -5.06
C ARG A 3 7.11 0.71 -5.91
N TYR A 4 6.35 -0.37 -6.01
CA TYR A 4 6.68 -1.55 -6.79
C TYR A 4 5.45 -2.00 -7.59
N TYR A 5 5.68 -2.38 -8.84
CA TYR A 5 4.62 -2.89 -9.70
C TYR A 5 4.34 -4.36 -9.41
N VAL A 6 3.05 -4.70 -9.35
CA VAL A 6 2.53 -6.05 -9.14
C VAL A 6 1.37 -6.30 -10.08
N ASN A 7 1.04 -7.58 -10.27
CA ASN A 7 -0.21 -7.95 -10.91
C ASN A 7 -1.29 -8.02 -9.85
N LEU A 8 -2.41 -7.32 -10.05
CA LEU A 8 -3.57 -7.39 -9.17
C LEU A 8 -4.73 -8.08 -9.88
N HIS A 9 -5.20 -9.17 -9.30
CA HIS A 9 -6.29 -9.96 -9.85
C HIS A 9 -7.59 -9.64 -9.12
N ASN A 10 -8.69 -9.50 -9.86
CA ASN A 10 -10.05 -9.37 -9.31
C ASN A 10 -11.06 -9.98 -10.28
N ASN A 11 -11.80 -11.02 -9.88
CA ASN A 11 -12.90 -11.60 -10.67
C ASN A 11 -12.56 -11.89 -12.15
N GLY A 12 -11.36 -12.43 -12.43
CA GLY A 12 -10.90 -12.75 -13.79
C GLY A 12 -10.28 -11.58 -14.56
N ARG A 13 -10.28 -10.37 -14.00
CA ARG A 13 -9.54 -9.20 -14.50
C ARG A 13 -8.14 -9.19 -13.90
N ILE A 14 -7.21 -8.60 -14.64
CA ILE A 14 -5.82 -8.40 -14.20
C ILE A 14 -5.47 -6.93 -14.44
N ASP A 15 -4.99 -6.26 -13.41
CA ASP A 15 -4.26 -5.00 -13.53
C ASP A 15 -2.75 -5.28 -13.42
N PRO A 16 -1.99 -5.19 -14.52
CA PRO A 16 -0.55 -5.44 -14.53
C PRO A 16 0.28 -4.25 -14.03
N GLU A 17 -0.34 -3.09 -13.79
CA GLU A 17 0.32 -1.85 -13.39
C GLU A 17 -0.10 -1.41 -11.97
N ALA A 18 -0.70 -2.31 -11.20
CA ALA A 18 -1.01 -2.07 -9.79
C ALA A 18 0.27 -1.81 -8.99
N ILE A 19 0.16 -0.94 -7.99
CA ILE A 19 1.28 -0.44 -7.19
C ILE A 19 1.10 -0.91 -5.76
N ILE A 20 2.14 -1.54 -5.20
CA ILE A 20 2.29 -1.84 -3.78
C ILE A 20 3.52 -1.12 -3.22
N GLY A 21 3.49 -0.74 -1.95
CA GLY A 21 4.63 -0.10 -1.32
C GLY A 21 4.47 0.14 0.16
N TYR A 22 5.42 0.90 0.72
CA TYR A 22 5.37 1.40 2.08
C TYR A 22 5.48 2.92 2.09
N ASP A 23 4.55 3.59 2.77
CA ASP A 23 4.57 5.03 3.00
C ASP A 23 5.16 5.31 4.40
N ARG A 24 6.30 6.02 4.43
CA ARG A 24 6.99 6.37 5.67
C ARG A 24 6.25 7.41 6.51
N PRO A 25 5.81 8.57 5.95
CA PRO A 25 4.97 9.51 6.70
C PRO A 25 3.73 8.89 7.34
N LEU A 26 3.03 8.02 6.62
CA LEU A 26 1.84 7.33 7.10
C LEU A 26 2.14 6.03 7.85
N ARG A 27 3.38 5.57 7.87
CA ARG A 27 3.80 4.32 8.55
C ARG A 27 2.92 3.12 8.19
N THR A 28 2.58 3.00 6.91
CA THR A 28 1.63 2.01 6.42
C THR A 28 2.11 1.43 5.11
N PHE A 29 1.86 0.14 4.92
CA PHE A 29 1.85 -0.47 3.59
C PHE A 29 0.62 0.04 2.84
N PHE A 30 0.72 0.17 1.52
CA PHE A 30 -0.37 0.64 0.67
C PHE A 30 -0.46 -0.20 -0.59
N LEU A 31 -1.67 -0.23 -1.17
CA LEU A 31 -1.98 -0.89 -2.44
C LEU A 31 -2.90 0.02 -3.26
N GLN A 32 -2.56 0.21 -4.53
CA GLN A 32 -3.37 0.92 -5.50
C GLN A 32 -3.49 0.09 -6.77
N GLY A 33 -4.70 -0.04 -7.33
CA GLY A 33 -4.90 -0.76 -8.59
C GLY A 33 -6.24 -0.45 -9.23
N PHE A 34 -6.37 -0.81 -10.50
CA PHE A 34 -7.51 -0.54 -11.37
C PHE A 34 -7.83 0.96 -11.44
N ILE A 35 -6.83 1.76 -11.81
CA ILE A 35 -7.02 3.18 -12.12
C ILE A 35 -7.72 3.30 -13.48
N PRO A 36 -8.89 3.94 -13.58
CA PRO A 36 -9.58 4.12 -14.85
C PRO A 36 -8.77 4.97 -15.85
N LEU A 37 -8.75 4.59 -17.13
CA LEU A 37 -7.99 5.33 -18.16
C LEU A 37 -8.62 6.67 -18.56
N ASP A 38 -9.92 6.86 -18.31
CA ASP A 38 -10.74 7.94 -18.88
C ASP A 38 -11.41 8.86 -17.83
N SER A 39 -10.90 8.92 -16.60
CA SER A 39 -11.53 9.69 -15.51
C SER A 39 -10.65 10.86 -15.06
N GLU A 40 -11.10 12.11 -15.21
CA GLU A 40 -10.37 13.27 -14.64
C GLU A 40 -10.38 13.31 -13.09
N LEU A 41 -11.15 12.42 -12.45
CA LEU A 41 -11.33 12.34 -11.00
C LEU A 41 -10.83 11.01 -10.38
N ASP A 42 -10.08 10.21 -11.15
CA ASP A 42 -9.27 9.03 -10.80
C ASP A 42 -9.33 8.52 -9.34
N GLU A 43 -10.46 7.91 -8.95
CA GLU A 43 -10.48 7.01 -7.80
C GLU A 43 -10.21 5.58 -8.30
N PRO A 44 -9.09 4.96 -7.91
CA PRO A 44 -8.83 3.55 -8.22
C PRO A 44 -9.90 2.66 -7.59
N GLU A 45 -10.22 1.52 -8.20
CA GLU A 45 -11.18 0.58 -7.59
C GLU A 45 -10.70 0.05 -6.23
N ILE A 46 -9.39 0.08 -6.00
CA ILE A 46 -8.79 -0.20 -4.70
C ILE A 46 -7.68 0.81 -4.37
N TRP A 47 -7.83 1.44 -3.21
CA TRP A 47 -6.80 2.23 -2.54
C TRP A 47 -6.79 1.87 -1.05
N LEU A 48 -5.73 1.23 -0.61
CA LEU A 48 -5.48 0.88 0.80
C LEU A 48 -4.24 1.64 1.29
N GLY A 49 -4.17 1.96 2.57
CA GLY A 49 -2.99 2.61 3.17
C GLY A 49 -2.98 4.12 2.95
N THR A 50 -4.15 4.76 3.09
CA THR A 50 -4.31 6.22 2.95
C THR A 50 -4.31 6.94 4.29
N PHE A 51 -4.35 6.20 5.41
CA PHE A 51 -4.32 6.74 6.76
C PHE A 51 -3.04 6.36 7.51
N LEU A 52 -2.75 7.13 8.56
CA LEU A 52 -1.65 6.85 9.48
C LEU A 52 -1.85 5.49 10.13
N GLU A 53 -0.85 4.61 10.01
CA GLU A 53 -0.77 3.27 10.58
C GLU A 53 -1.94 2.35 10.22
N GLU A 54 -2.59 2.56 9.07
CA GLU A 54 -3.74 1.75 8.63
C GLU A 54 -3.37 0.26 8.46
N PHE A 55 -2.23 -0.01 7.82
CA PHE A 55 -1.67 -1.34 7.59
C PHE A 55 -0.19 -1.35 7.98
N PRO A 56 0.16 -1.52 9.26
CA PRO A 56 1.54 -1.45 9.72
C PRO A 56 2.37 -2.68 9.31
N THR A 57 1.73 -3.75 8.82
CA THR A 57 2.40 -4.96 8.31
C THR A 57 1.94 -5.28 6.89
N LEU A 58 2.83 -5.88 6.09
CA LEU A 58 2.51 -6.30 4.73
C LEU A 58 1.38 -7.34 4.74
N GLU A 59 1.36 -8.21 5.74
CA GLU A 59 0.32 -9.23 5.94
C GLU A 59 -1.06 -8.60 6.11
N SER A 60 -1.19 -7.55 6.93
CA SER A 60 -2.47 -6.87 7.16
C SER A 60 -3.05 -6.24 5.88
N LEU A 61 -2.18 -5.66 5.04
CA LEU A 61 -2.55 -5.14 3.72
C LEU A 61 -3.02 -6.26 2.78
N VAL A 62 -2.27 -7.36 2.72
CA VAL A 62 -2.58 -8.50 1.84
C VAL A 62 -3.89 -9.19 2.23
N GLU A 63 -4.15 -9.33 3.54
CA GLU A 63 -5.41 -9.87 4.04
C GLU A 63 -6.59 -8.97 3.67
N GLU A 64 -6.48 -7.66 3.86
CA GLU A 64 -7.54 -6.72 3.47
C GLU A 64 -7.76 -6.65 1.96
N ALA A 65 -6.71 -6.73 1.15
CA ALA A 65 -6.88 -6.86 -0.31
C ALA A 65 -7.72 -8.10 -0.64
N ARG A 66 -7.45 -9.23 0.03
CA ARG A 66 -8.19 -10.48 -0.17
C ARG A 66 -9.64 -10.39 0.31
N THR A 67 -9.94 -9.72 1.43
CA THR A 67 -11.33 -9.52 1.90
C THR A 67 -12.17 -8.75 0.88
N ARG A 68 -11.53 -7.84 0.14
CA ARG A 68 -12.14 -7.07 -0.96
C ARG A 68 -12.16 -7.81 -2.31
N GLY A 69 -11.71 -9.07 -2.35
CA GLY A 69 -11.70 -9.91 -3.55
C GLY A 69 -10.52 -9.67 -4.49
N PHE A 70 -9.46 -9.01 -4.02
CA PHE A 70 -8.24 -8.76 -4.77
C PHE A 70 -7.11 -9.71 -4.36
N GLU A 71 -6.37 -10.22 -5.34
CA GLU A 71 -5.18 -11.07 -5.10
C GLU A 71 -3.94 -10.43 -5.71
N ILE A 72 -2.92 -10.21 -4.88
CA ILE A 72 -1.62 -9.68 -5.30
C ILE A 72 -0.76 -10.82 -5.82
N ALA A 73 -0.26 -10.69 -7.05
CA ALA A 73 0.64 -11.64 -7.70
C ALA A 73 1.89 -10.93 -8.25
N GLY A 74 2.96 -11.70 -8.49
CA GLY A 74 4.17 -11.17 -9.10
C GLY A 74 5.05 -10.30 -8.21
N LEU A 75 4.75 -10.19 -6.91
CA LEU A 75 5.60 -9.48 -5.95
C LEU A 75 6.96 -10.18 -5.84
N LYS A 76 8.03 -9.51 -6.27
CA LYS A 76 9.38 -10.06 -6.22
C LYS A 76 9.90 -10.07 -4.79
N GLN A 77 10.65 -11.11 -4.45
CA GLN A 77 11.27 -11.24 -3.12
C GLN A 77 12.16 -10.03 -2.77
N ALA A 78 12.92 -9.50 -3.73
CA ALA A 78 13.78 -8.34 -3.52
C ALA A 78 12.98 -7.08 -3.16
N ASP A 79 11.83 -6.87 -3.81
CA ASP A 79 10.95 -5.73 -3.56
C ASP A 79 10.29 -5.84 -2.18
N MET A 80 9.85 -7.06 -1.81
CA MET A 80 9.34 -7.36 -0.48
C MET A 80 10.38 -7.08 0.62
N ILE A 81 11.62 -7.53 0.45
CA ILE A 81 12.71 -7.28 1.40
C ILE A 81 12.97 -5.78 1.53
N ALA A 82 12.96 -5.04 0.41
CA ALA A 82 13.18 -3.59 0.43
C ALA A 82 12.06 -2.85 1.17
N MET A 83 10.78 -3.21 0.95
CA MET A 83 9.66 -2.63 1.69
C MET A 83 9.73 -2.93 3.19
N LEU A 84 10.02 -4.17 3.57
CA LEU A 84 10.15 -4.57 4.97
C LEU A 84 11.33 -3.85 5.66
N ALA A 85 12.43 -3.66 4.94
CA ALA A 85 13.57 -2.89 5.43
C ALA A 85 13.22 -1.41 5.64
N GLU A 86 12.39 -0.82 4.78
CA GLU A 86 11.89 0.55 4.95
C GLU A 86 10.95 0.67 6.15
N ALA A 87 10.02 -0.28 6.30
CA ALA A 87 9.08 -0.34 7.41
C ALA A 87 9.77 -0.53 8.77
N GLY A 88 10.84 -1.32 8.82
CA GLY A 88 11.61 -1.58 10.04
C GLY A 88 12.52 -0.42 10.50
N GLN A 89 12.68 0.65 9.71
CA GLN A 89 13.48 1.79 10.13
C GLN A 89 12.76 2.59 11.21
N LYS A 90 13.46 2.94 12.29
CA LYS A 90 12.93 3.87 13.30
C LYS A 90 12.55 5.19 12.64
N HIS A 91 11.32 5.64 12.90
CA HIS A 91 10.83 6.94 12.43
C HIS A 91 11.06 7.97 13.53
N GLU A 92 11.49 9.17 13.16
CA GLU A 92 11.43 10.29 14.11
C GLU A 92 9.96 10.66 14.35
N PRO A 93 9.58 11.02 15.59
CA PRO A 93 8.24 11.51 15.86
C PRO A 93 7.91 12.71 14.97
N SER A 94 6.78 12.63 14.29
CA SER A 94 6.22 13.73 13.51
C SER A 94 5.97 14.96 14.40
N LEU A 95 5.82 16.14 13.78
CA LEU A 95 5.47 17.34 14.52
C LEU A 95 4.14 17.17 15.28
N GLY A 96 3.17 16.46 14.69
CA GLY A 96 1.90 16.14 15.34
C GLY A 96 2.06 15.28 16.60
N GLU A 97 2.94 14.29 16.57
CA GLU A 97 3.24 13.46 17.76
C GLU A 97 4.00 14.26 18.83
N ARG A 98 4.97 15.08 18.42
CA ARG A 98 5.71 15.96 19.35
C ARG A 98 4.80 16.98 20.04
N LEU A 99 3.76 17.44 19.34
CA LEU A 99 2.78 18.39 19.86
C LEU A 99 1.57 17.70 20.53
N GLY A 100 1.50 16.36 20.52
CA GLY A 100 0.42 15.58 21.12
C GLY A 100 -0.91 15.58 20.37
N TRP A 101 -0.91 15.97 19.08
CA TRP A 101 -2.07 15.91 18.19
C TRP A 101 -2.33 14.50 17.63
N ILE A 102 -1.26 13.72 17.53
CA ILE A 102 -1.26 12.32 17.10
C ILE A 102 -0.70 11.52 18.28
N LYS A 103 -1.34 10.41 18.63
CA LYS A 103 -0.95 9.54 19.75
C LYS A 103 -0.29 8.27 19.25
#